data_AF-T0H8A9-F1
#
_entry.id   AF-T0H8A9-F1
#
_cell.length_a   1.000
_cell.length_b   1.000
_cell.length_c   1.000
_cell.angle_alpha   90.00
_cell.angle_beta   90.00
_cell.angle_gamma   90.00
#
_symmetry.space_group_name_H-M   'P 1'
#
loop_
_entity.id
_entity.type
_entity.pdbx_description
1 polymer ?
#
loop_
_entity_poly.entity_id
_entity_poly.type
_entity_poly.pdbx_seq_one_letter_code
_entity_poly.pdbx_strand_id
1 'polypeptide(L)'
;MKLKSLLFICFMTIWAVQCTGFNYMYTFGGTTPNTNPTKDYAIGYPLIYKGGVLVHSGTIPGQIGDNVENTSTGKACSRNILWLVSFGDSSIEAAKADAKIAKVASVEYEQFGILLGFPYHSFCTVVTGSNAATETKTDAKSAAGKKK
;
A
#
# COMPACT_ATOMS: atom_id res chain seq x y z
N MET A 1 43.60 -7.06 -1.47
CA MET A 1 42.59 -8.11 -1.17
C MET A 1 42.72 -9.25 -2.16
N LYS A 2 42.65 -10.51 -1.72
CA LYS A 2 42.74 -11.66 -2.63
C LYS A 2 41.47 -11.73 -3.49
N LEU A 3 41.60 -12.05 -4.78
CA LEU A 3 40.50 -12.13 -5.76
C LEU A 3 39.30 -12.96 -5.25
N LYS A 4 39.58 -14.03 -4.51
CA LYS A 4 38.57 -14.89 -3.88
C LYS A 4 37.72 -14.16 -2.82
N SER A 5 38.32 -13.28 -2.01
CA SER A 5 37.57 -12.45 -1.05
C SER A 5 36.71 -11.41 -1.75
N LEU A 6 37.19 -10.85 -2.87
CA LEU A 6 36.45 -9.82 -3.60
C LEU A 6 35.21 -10.42 -4.28
N LEU A 7 35.33 -11.61 -4.87
CA LEU A 7 34.20 -12.34 -5.45
C LEU A 7 33.16 -12.76 -4.40
N PHE A 8 33.59 -13.18 -3.22
CA PHE A 8 32.68 -13.54 -2.13
C PHE A 8 31.87 -12.34 -1.62
N ILE A 9 32.52 -11.18 -1.47
CA ILE A 9 31.84 -9.94 -1.08
C ILE A 9 30.83 -9.52 -2.14
N CYS A 10 31.19 -9.54 -3.43
CA CYS A 10 30.26 -9.22 -4.52
C CYS A 10 29.04 -10.15 -4.53
N PHE A 11 29.22 -11.46 -4.31
CA PHE A 11 28.13 -12.42 -4.29
C PHE A 11 27.18 -12.21 -3.09
N MET A 12 27.73 -11.92 -1.91
CA MET A 12 26.95 -11.57 -0.72
C MET A 12 26.21 -10.23 -0.89
N THR A 13 26.82 -9.23 -1.52
CA THR A 13 26.14 -7.96 -1.79
C THR A 13 24.99 -8.13 -2.78
N ILE A 14 25.13 -8.96 -3.81
CA ILE A 14 24.07 -9.23 -4.79
C ILE A 14 22.85 -9.86 -4.12
N TRP A 15 23.05 -10.81 -3.20
CA TRP A 15 21.97 -11.40 -2.42
C TRP A 15 21.31 -10.41 -1.45
N ALA A 16 22.07 -9.47 -0.89
CA ALA A 16 21.52 -8.42 -0.03
C ALA A 16 20.65 -7.40 -0.81
N VAL A 17 20.91 -7.14 -2.10
CA VAL A 17 20.09 -6.20 -2.89
C VAL A 17 18.75 -6.79 -3.32
N GLN A 18 18.62 -8.13 -3.40
CA GLN A 18 17.34 -8.75 -3.80
C GLN A 18 16.28 -8.71 -2.69
N CYS A 19 16.67 -8.43 -1.44
CA CYS A 19 15.73 -8.27 -0.32
C CYS A 19 15.27 -6.82 -0.11
N THR A 20 15.78 -5.83 -0.86
CA THR A 20 15.44 -4.42 -0.64
C THR A 20 14.21 -3.95 -1.45
N GLY A 21 13.57 -4.83 -2.23
CA GLY A 21 12.44 -4.46 -3.10
C GLY A 21 12.83 -3.48 -4.22
N PHE A 22 14.13 -3.24 -4.43
CA PHE A 22 14.63 -2.27 -5.40
C PHE A 22 14.70 -2.89 -6.80
N ASN A 23 13.67 -2.66 -7.60
CA ASN A 23 13.64 -3.07 -9.00
C ASN A 23 14.00 -1.87 -9.88
N TYR A 24 15.17 -1.91 -10.54
CA TYR A 24 15.67 -0.80 -11.37
C TYR A 24 14.74 -0.44 -12.54
N MET A 25 14.13 -1.45 -13.17
CA MET A 25 13.20 -1.23 -14.29
C MET A 25 11.89 -0.60 -13.82
N TYR A 26 11.39 -0.96 -12.63
CA TYR A 26 10.24 -0.31 -12.02
C TYR A 26 10.56 1.10 -11.51
N THR A 27 11.78 1.31 -10.98
CA THR A 27 12.19 2.57 -10.35
C THR A 27 12.61 3.64 -11.35
N PHE A 28 13.24 3.25 -12.47
CA PHE A 28 13.81 4.16 -13.47
C PHE A 28 13.31 3.93 -14.91
N GLY A 29 12.74 2.75 -15.19
CA GLY A 29 12.33 2.37 -16.55
C GLY A 29 10.95 2.87 -16.96
N GLY A 30 10.18 3.50 -16.06
CA GLY A 30 8.89 4.13 -16.38
C GLY A 30 7.79 3.17 -16.87
N THR A 31 8.03 1.86 -16.84
CA THR A 31 7.04 0.86 -17.25
C THR A 31 6.09 0.59 -16.10
N THR A 32 5.00 1.35 -16.00
CA THR A 32 3.84 0.99 -15.17
C THR A 32 2.80 0.26 -16.04
N PRO A 33 2.59 -1.06 -15.86
CA PRO A 33 1.67 -1.83 -16.70
C PRO A 33 0.17 -1.64 -16.34
N ASN A 34 -0.22 -0.60 -15.58
CA ASN A 34 -1.60 -0.43 -15.13
C ASN A 34 -2.04 1.05 -15.17
N THR A 35 -3.22 1.31 -15.76
CA THR A 35 -3.88 2.61 -15.89
C THR A 35 -4.58 3.09 -14.61
N ASN A 36 -4.64 2.27 -13.56
CA ASN A 36 -4.96 2.72 -12.20
C ASN A 36 -3.78 3.57 -11.67
N PRO A 37 -3.99 4.72 -11.01
CA PRO A 37 -2.93 5.43 -10.27
C PRO A 37 -2.18 4.45 -9.36
N THR A 38 -1.01 4.02 -9.83
CA THR A 38 -0.26 2.94 -9.22
C THR A 38 0.33 3.38 -7.87
N LYS A 39 0.75 2.38 -7.11
CA LYS A 39 1.50 2.43 -5.85
C LYS A 39 2.89 3.08 -6.01
N ASP A 40 3.03 4.02 -6.94
CA ASP A 40 4.28 4.57 -7.47
C ASP A 40 5.02 5.46 -6.47
N TYR A 41 4.50 5.67 -5.27
CA TYR A 41 5.19 6.44 -4.24
C TYR A 41 5.98 5.55 -3.27
N ALA A 42 5.91 4.23 -3.41
CA ALA A 42 6.84 3.30 -2.78
C ALA A 42 8.19 3.18 -3.53
N ILE A 43 8.32 3.83 -4.68
CA ILE A 43 9.55 3.95 -5.48
C ILE A 43 9.99 5.41 -5.54
N GLY A 44 11.30 5.65 -5.54
CA GLY A 44 11.87 6.97 -5.28
C GLY A 44 11.60 8.03 -6.35
N TYR A 45 11.53 7.66 -7.64
CA TYR A 45 11.44 8.65 -8.71
C TYR A 45 10.04 9.30 -8.85
N PRO A 46 8.92 8.56 -8.76
CA PRO A 46 7.58 9.17 -8.83
C PRO A 46 7.21 10.08 -7.67
N LEU A 47 7.84 9.93 -6.50
CA LEU A 47 7.75 10.90 -5.41
C LEU A 47 8.27 12.29 -5.81
N ILE A 48 9.29 12.37 -6.66
CA ILE A 48 9.94 13.64 -7.04
C ILE A 48 9.06 14.42 -8.04
N TYR A 49 8.42 13.73 -9.00
CA TYR A 49 7.65 14.40 -10.06
C TYR A 49 6.12 14.40 -9.85
N LYS A 50 5.56 13.51 -9.02
CA LYS A 50 4.14 13.56 -8.65
C LYS A 50 3.90 14.07 -7.21
N GLY A 51 4.90 14.01 -6.34
CA GLY A 51 4.84 14.48 -4.95
C GLY A 51 5.43 15.87 -4.75
N GLY A 52 5.17 16.46 -3.57
CA GLY A 52 5.83 17.69 -3.13
C GLY A 52 7.19 17.40 -2.52
N VAL A 53 8.20 18.22 -2.84
CA VAL A 53 9.58 18.04 -2.34
C VAL A 53 9.66 18.20 -0.82
N LEU A 54 8.98 19.20 -0.25
CA LEU A 54 9.07 19.54 1.18
C LEU A 54 8.09 18.72 2.03
N VAL A 55 6.84 18.68 1.61
CA VAL A 55 5.77 17.91 2.26
C VAL A 55 4.92 17.33 1.14
N HIS A 56 4.61 16.04 1.23
CA HIS A 56 3.63 15.41 0.39
C HIS A 56 2.59 14.71 1.25
N SER A 57 1.33 14.85 0.84
CA SER A 57 0.19 14.11 1.36
C SER A 57 -0.66 13.70 0.16
N GLY A 58 -1.11 12.46 0.11
CA GLY A 58 -1.94 11.99 -0.99
C GLY A 58 -2.74 10.75 -0.63
N THR A 59 -3.95 10.66 -1.17
CA THR A 59 -4.81 9.49 -1.08
C THR A 59 -4.98 8.90 -2.47
N ILE A 60 -4.77 7.61 -2.61
CA ILE A 60 -4.85 6.90 -3.89
C ILE A 60 -5.94 5.85 -3.80
N PRO A 61 -6.98 5.94 -4.64
CA PRO A 61 -7.96 4.87 -4.72
C PRO A 61 -7.32 3.62 -5.33
N GLY A 62 -7.39 2.52 -4.61
CA GLY A 62 -7.03 1.18 -5.06
C GLY A 62 -8.20 0.51 -5.75
N GLN A 63 -8.17 -0.83 -5.81
CA GLN A 63 -9.22 -1.61 -6.45
C GLN A 63 -10.54 -1.48 -5.68
N ILE A 64 -11.62 -1.25 -6.43
CA ILE A 64 -13.00 -1.26 -5.93
C ILE A 64 -13.52 -2.68 -6.09
N GLY A 65 -14.02 -3.27 -5.01
CA GLY A 65 -14.71 -4.57 -5.01
C GLY A 65 -16.15 -4.45 -5.51
N ASP A 66 -16.69 -5.55 -6.04
CA ASP A 66 -18.00 -5.56 -6.69
C ASP A 66 -19.16 -5.43 -5.70
N ASN A 67 -19.97 -4.36 -5.82
CA ASN A 67 -21.28 -4.18 -5.18
C ASN A 67 -21.33 -4.48 -3.66
N VAL A 68 -20.26 -4.19 -2.92
CA VAL A 68 -20.22 -4.37 -1.46
C VAL A 68 -20.68 -3.08 -0.77
N GLU A 69 -21.59 -3.21 0.19
CA GLU A 69 -22.03 -2.08 1.02
C GLU A 69 -20.90 -1.64 1.95
N ASN A 70 -20.55 -0.35 1.89
CA ASN A 70 -19.51 0.23 2.72
C ASN A 70 -20.08 0.55 4.12
N THR A 71 -19.92 -0.38 5.06
CA THR A 71 -20.46 -0.27 6.43
C THR A 71 -19.37 -0.12 7.49
N SER A 72 -18.12 -0.41 7.14
CA SER A 72 -16.98 -0.32 8.04
C SER A 72 -15.71 0.04 7.29
N THR A 73 -14.84 0.80 7.96
CA THR A 73 -13.56 1.28 7.45
C THR A 73 -12.48 0.95 8.46
N GLY A 74 -11.45 0.23 8.02
CA GLY A 74 -10.27 -0.10 8.83
C GLY A 74 -9.01 0.47 8.23
N LYS A 75 -8.02 0.79 9.07
CA LYS A 75 -6.79 1.45 8.64
C LYS A 75 -5.57 0.83 9.30
N ALA A 76 -4.57 0.49 8.49
CA ALA A 76 -3.30 -0.05 8.95
C ALA A 76 -2.14 0.72 8.33
N CYS A 77 -1.14 1.09 9.14
CA CYS A 77 -0.06 1.97 8.73
C CYS A 77 1.31 1.36 9.01
N SER A 78 2.22 1.56 8.06
CA SER A 78 3.66 1.39 8.22
C SER A 78 4.34 2.76 8.14
N ARG A 79 5.39 2.92 8.95
CA ARG A 79 6.14 4.16 9.05
C ARG A 79 7.62 3.87 8.97
N ASN A 80 8.39 4.86 8.54
CA ASN A 80 9.83 4.85 8.66
C ASN A 80 10.35 6.16 9.26
N ILE A 81 11.50 6.06 9.89
CA ILE A 81 12.24 7.19 10.44
C ILE A 81 13.64 7.17 9.81
N LEU A 82 14.01 8.29 9.19
CA LEU A 82 15.31 8.51 8.55
C LEU A 82 15.68 7.44 7.50
N TRP A 83 14.71 6.67 7.00
CA TRP A 83 14.95 5.44 6.22
C TRP A 83 15.78 4.35 6.94
N LEU A 84 16.11 4.54 8.21
CA LEU A 84 16.95 3.61 8.98
C LEU A 84 16.12 2.55 9.69
N VAL A 85 14.96 2.95 10.21
CA VAL A 85 14.08 2.06 10.98
C VAL A 85 12.68 2.16 10.39
N SER A 86 12.09 1.01 10.11
CA SER A 86 10.70 0.90 9.68
C SER A 86 9.93 -0.02 10.61
N PHE A 87 8.68 0.35 10.89
CA PHE A 87 7.80 -0.37 11.80
C PHE A 87 6.34 -0.20 11.41
N GLY A 88 5.51 -1.12 11.88
CA GLY A 88 4.08 -1.18 11.57
C GLY A 88 3.76 -2.18 10.46
N ASP A 89 2.47 -2.35 10.23
CA ASP A 89 1.92 -3.24 9.23
C ASP A 89 0.91 -2.44 8.41
N SER A 90 1.16 -2.31 7.10
CA SER A 90 0.26 -1.65 6.16
C SER A 90 -0.39 -2.65 5.21
N SER A 91 -0.49 -3.92 5.60
CA SER A 91 -1.19 -4.94 4.84
C SER A 91 -2.70 -4.69 4.81
N ILE A 92 -3.36 -5.22 3.77
CA ILE A 92 -4.82 -5.19 3.67
C ILE A 92 -5.42 -6.03 4.80
N GLU A 93 -4.75 -7.12 5.17
CA GLU A 93 -5.12 -8.04 6.23
C GLU A 93 -5.18 -7.34 7.59
N ALA A 94 -4.15 -6.55 7.94
CA ALA A 94 -4.14 -5.74 9.15
C ALA A 94 -5.28 -4.71 9.16
N ALA A 95 -5.50 -4.02 8.04
CA ALA A 95 -6.58 -3.03 7.93
C ALA A 95 -7.97 -3.68 8.02
N LYS A 96 -8.16 -4.86 7.43
CA LYS A 96 -9.40 -5.65 7.56
C LYS A 96 -9.62 -6.11 8.99
N ALA A 97 -8.57 -6.57 9.66
CA ALA A 97 -8.63 -7.06 11.04
C ALA A 97 -9.03 -5.95 12.01
N ASP A 98 -8.49 -4.74 11.82
CA ASP A 98 -8.81 -3.54 12.62
C ASP A 98 -10.32 -3.22 12.64
N ALA A 99 -10.98 -3.32 11.48
CA ALA A 99 -12.41 -3.02 11.33
C ALA A 99 -13.34 -4.24 11.28
N LYS A 100 -12.80 -5.47 11.40
CA LYS A 100 -13.53 -6.75 11.27
C LYS A 100 -14.23 -6.93 9.91
N ILE A 101 -13.62 -6.40 8.85
CA ILE A 101 -14.15 -6.41 7.49
C ILE A 101 -14.03 -7.82 6.89
N ALA A 102 -15.17 -8.40 6.51
CA ALA A 102 -15.23 -9.70 5.85
C ALA A 102 -15.07 -9.55 4.34
N LYS A 103 -15.82 -8.63 3.71
CA LYS A 103 -15.75 -8.33 2.28
C LYS A 103 -15.27 -6.91 2.04
N VAL A 104 -14.31 -6.77 1.13
CA VAL A 104 -13.68 -5.49 0.79
C VAL A 104 -14.48 -4.82 -0.33
N ALA A 105 -14.91 -3.58 -0.10
CA ALA A 105 -15.59 -2.73 -1.07
C ALA A 105 -14.61 -1.78 -1.77
N SER A 106 -13.66 -1.20 -1.05
CA SER A 106 -12.55 -0.46 -1.66
C SER A 106 -11.31 -0.56 -0.81
N VAL A 107 -10.17 -0.39 -1.46
CA VAL A 107 -8.90 -0.16 -0.78
C VAL A 107 -8.41 1.20 -1.19
N GLU A 108 -8.01 2.05 -0.25
CA GLU A 108 -7.38 3.33 -0.50
C GLU A 108 -6.02 3.35 0.19
N TYR A 109 -5.07 4.11 -0.35
CA TYR A 109 -3.73 4.25 0.22
C TYR A 109 -3.48 5.71 0.54
N GLU A 110 -3.26 6.00 1.82
CA GLU A 110 -2.87 7.32 2.28
C GLU A 110 -1.37 7.36 2.50
N GLN A 111 -0.75 8.43 2.02
CA GLN A 111 0.69 8.57 2.07
C GLN A 111 1.05 9.96 2.57
N PHE A 112 2.05 10.00 3.42
CA PHE A 112 2.58 11.23 3.96
C PHE A 112 4.09 11.14 4.09
N GLY A 113 4.79 12.15 3.60
CA GLY A 113 6.24 12.21 3.67
C GLY A 113 6.75 13.65 3.76
N ILE A 114 7.88 13.81 4.43
CA ILE A 114 8.57 15.08 4.60
C ILE A 114 9.92 14.97 3.89
N LEU A 115 10.36 16.01 3.19
CA LEU A 115 11.65 16.05 2.47
C LEU A 115 11.89 14.77 1.65
N LEU A 116 11.04 14.54 0.65
CA LEU A 116 11.03 13.32 -0.19
C LEU A 116 10.83 12.00 0.58
N GLY A 117 10.29 12.07 1.81
CA GLY A 117 10.11 10.90 2.67
C GLY A 117 11.39 10.44 3.37
N PHE A 118 12.50 11.18 3.28
CA PHE A 118 13.77 10.80 3.88
C PHE A 118 13.74 10.82 5.42
N PRO A 119 13.44 11.94 6.10
CA PRO A 119 13.36 11.97 7.56
C PRO A 119 12.18 11.17 8.12
N TYR A 120 11.05 11.17 7.40
CA TYR A 120 9.85 10.48 7.80
C TYR A 120 8.98 10.19 6.58
N HIS A 121 8.50 8.96 6.52
CA HIS A 121 7.48 8.54 5.58
C HIS A 121 6.47 7.63 6.28
N SER A 122 5.20 7.81 5.94
CA SER A 122 4.08 7.03 6.44
C SER A 122 3.24 6.56 5.26
N PHE A 123 2.96 5.27 5.25
CA PHE A 123 2.10 4.63 4.26
C PHE A 123 0.99 3.89 4.99
N CYS A 124 -0.25 4.26 4.72
CA CYS A 124 -1.42 3.65 5.33
C CYS A 124 -2.32 3.03 4.27
N THR A 125 -2.76 1.81 4.54
CA THR A 125 -3.79 1.13 3.77
C THR A 125 -5.12 1.30 4.51
N VAL A 126 -6.08 1.92 3.84
CA VAL A 126 -7.45 2.11 4.31
C VAL A 126 -8.32 1.12 3.54
N VAL A 127 -9.00 0.23 4.24
CA VAL A 127 -9.90 -0.74 3.64
C VAL A 127 -11.31 -0.40 4.06
N THR A 128 -12.20 -0.27 3.09
CA THR A 128 -13.62 -0.09 3.34
C THR A 128 -14.37 -1.34 2.91
N GLY A 129 -15.47 -1.66 3.58
CA GLY A 129 -16.20 -2.89 3.29
C GLY A 129 -17.34 -3.20 4.25
N SER A 130 -17.80 -4.44 4.19
CA SER A 130 -18.84 -4.97 5.06
C SER A 130 -18.29 -5.92 6.11
N ASN A 131 -18.85 -5.82 7.32
CA ASN A 131 -18.62 -6.78 8.39
C ASN A 131 -19.61 -7.94 8.27
N ALA A 132 -19.21 -9.14 8.67
CA ALA A 132 -20.04 -10.34 8.58
C ALA A 132 -21.41 -10.20 9.30
N ALA A 133 -21.50 -9.33 10.31
CA ALA A 133 -22.74 -9.06 11.04
C ALA A 133 -23.76 -8.19 10.28
N THR A 134 -23.32 -7.45 9.26
CA THR A 134 -24.18 -6.50 8.53
C THR A 134 -24.81 -7.12 7.29
N GLU A 135 -24.20 -8.18 6.74
CA GLU A 135 -24.71 -8.89 5.55
C GLU A 135 -26.11 -9.49 5.79
N THR A 136 -26.37 -10.01 6.99
CA THR A 136 -27.68 -10.61 7.32
C THR A 136 -28.84 -9.63 7.20
N LYS A 137 -28.59 -8.30 7.26
CA LYS A 137 -29.63 -7.27 7.09
C LYS A 137 -29.83 -6.85 5.63
N THR A 138 -28.80 -6.88 4.80
CA THR A 138 -28.86 -6.41 3.41
C THR A 138 -29.47 -7.48 2.49
N ASP A 139 -29.20 -8.77 2.74
CA ASP A 139 -29.86 -9.88 2.03
C ASP A 139 -31.38 -9.92 2.30
N ALA A 140 -31.79 -9.60 3.53
CA ALA A 140 -33.21 -9.50 3.91
C ALA A 140 -33.93 -8.31 3.24
N LYS A 141 -33.21 -7.20 2.99
CA LYS A 141 -33.77 -6.01 2.34
C LYS A 141 -33.88 -6.16 0.81
N SER A 142 -32.95 -6.88 0.19
CA SER A 142 -32.99 -7.16 -1.26
C SER A 142 -34.12 -8.14 -1.63
N ALA A 143 -34.45 -9.08 -0.75
CA ALA A 143 -35.57 -10.01 -0.96
C ALA A 143 -36.97 -9.36 -0.84
N ALA A 144 -37.10 -8.23 -0.15
CA ALA A 144 -38.38 -7.54 0.05
C ALA A 144 -38.75 -6.55 -1.09
N GLY A 145 -37.83 -6.25 -2.01
CA GLY A 145 -38.05 -5.24 -3.07
C GLY A 145 -38.62 -5.77 -4.39
N LYS A 146 -38.65 -7.09 -4.61
CA LYS A 146 -39.19 -7.72 -5.84
C LYS A 146 -40.63 -8.20 -5.67
N LYS A 147 -41.54 -7.29 -5.31
CA LYS A 147 -42.99 -7.44 -5.59
C LYS A 147 -43.59 -6.07 -5.89
N LYS A 148 -43.58 -5.69 -7.15
CA LYS A 148 -44.61 -4.84 -7.76
C LYS A 148 -44.59 -5.04 -9.27
#